data_AF-N0ABT9-F1
#
_entry.id   AF-N0ABT9-F1
#
_cell.length_a   1.000
_cell.length_b   1.000
_cell.length_c   1.000
_cell.angle_alpha   90.00
_cell.angle_beta   90.00
_cell.angle_gamma   90.00
#
_symmetry.space_group_name_H-M   'P 1'
#
loop_
_entity.id
_entity.type
_entity.pdbx_description
1 polymer ?
#
loop_
_entity_poly.entity_id
_entity_poly.type
_entity_poly.pdbx_seq_one_letter_code
_entity_poly.pdbx_strand_id
1 'polypeptide(L)'
;MELKADLLILLSDVEGLFSGPPSDPQSKLIHTYIKEKYEGLITFGDKSRVGRGGMTAKVKAAVYSAQATTGFVITSGCAPDNIIKVQNGERIGTLFHRDANTWGPSGAVGARDMAVAARESSRLESLMSPGARSKILLDIASALEANEQNITVDIEADVAAAQQAGYEKSLISRLALKPGKISSLANSIRVLANMEEPIGHVLNRTEIASGSVLEKKSSSLGVLLVIFESRPDALVQIASLAIRSGMAYC
;
A
#
# COMPACT_ATOMS: atom_id res chain seq x y z
N MET A 1 8.68 34.82 18.42
CA MET A 1 8.33 34.76 16.99
C MET A 1 8.70 33.36 16.51
N GLU A 2 7.79 32.40 16.62
CA GLU A 2 8.00 31.06 16.09
C GLU A 2 7.87 31.12 14.56
N LEU A 3 8.94 30.76 13.85
CA LEU A 3 8.92 30.61 12.40
C LEU A 3 7.99 29.42 12.06
N LYS A 4 6.79 29.70 11.56
CA LYS A 4 5.91 28.68 10.98
C LYS A 4 6.46 28.29 9.61
N ALA A 5 7.28 27.25 9.57
CA ALA A 5 7.77 26.67 8.33
C ALA A 5 6.99 25.39 8.02
N ASP A 6 6.52 25.24 6.78
CA ASP A 6 5.83 24.04 6.30
C ASP A 6 6.81 22.91 5.95
N LEU A 7 8.07 23.26 5.65
CA LEU A 7 9.14 22.33 5.29
C LEU A 7 10.50 22.86 5.78
N LEU A 8 11.30 21.99 6.38
CA LEU A 8 12.69 22.24 6.77
C LEU A 8 13.64 21.41 5.90
N ILE A 9 14.60 22.04 5.24
CA ILE A 9 15.59 21.38 4.37
C ILE A 9 16.97 21.50 5.02
N LEU A 10 17.57 20.34 5.34
CA LEU A 10 18.96 20.23 5.79
C LEU A 10 19.85 19.89 4.60
N LEU A 11 20.70 20.82 4.22
CA LEU A 11 21.76 20.60 3.23
C LEU A 11 22.96 19.94 3.91
N SER A 12 23.32 18.75 3.43
CA SER A 12 24.41 17.92 3.95
C SER A 12 25.47 17.64 2.88
N ASP A 13 26.61 17.12 3.32
CA ASP A 13 27.65 16.50 2.51
C ASP A 13 27.30 15.10 1.97
N VAL A 14 26.09 14.62 2.22
CA VAL A 14 25.58 13.31 1.76
C VAL A 14 24.27 13.51 1.01
N GLU A 15 23.96 12.62 0.08
CA GLU A 15 22.72 12.68 -0.69
C GLU A 15 21.47 12.47 0.17
N GLY A 16 21.59 11.73 1.27
CA GLY A 16 20.53 11.47 2.22
C GLY A 16 20.89 10.30 3.13
N LEU A 17 19.88 9.61 3.64
CA LEU A 17 20.02 8.43 4.47
C LEU A 17 20.05 7.18 3.59
N PHE A 18 21.03 6.31 3.82
CA PHE A 18 21.19 5.07 3.07
C PHE A 18 20.83 3.85 3.91
N SER A 19 20.42 2.76 3.27
CA SER A 19 20.08 1.47 3.92
C SER A 19 21.30 0.74 4.48
N GLY A 20 22.51 1.19 4.15
CA GLY A 20 23.79 0.70 4.65
C GLY A 20 24.90 1.72 4.41
N PRO A 21 26.19 1.36 4.60
CA PRO A 21 27.31 2.25 4.31
C PRO A 21 27.27 2.74 2.84
N PRO A 22 27.50 4.03 2.55
CA PRO A 22 27.48 4.53 1.16
C PRO A 22 28.52 3.87 0.23
N SER A 23 29.56 3.24 0.80
CA SER A 23 30.57 2.49 0.07
C SER A 23 30.13 1.10 -0.38
N ASP A 24 29.01 0.59 0.15
CA ASP A 24 28.47 -0.72 -0.22
C ASP A 24 27.59 -0.59 -1.49
N PRO A 25 27.89 -1.32 -2.58
CA PRO A 25 27.08 -1.31 -3.80
C PRO A 25 25.61 -1.74 -3.60
N GLN A 26 25.30 -2.48 -2.54
CA GLN A 26 23.93 -2.88 -2.19
C GLN A 26 23.17 -1.79 -1.41
N SER A 27 23.87 -0.73 -0.99
CA SER A 27 23.28 0.36 -0.23
C SER A 27 22.42 1.23 -1.12
N LYS A 28 21.15 1.42 -0.72
CA LYS A 28 20.18 2.22 -1.46
C LYS A 28 19.79 3.46 -0.67
N LEU A 29 19.58 4.56 -1.38
CA LEU A 29 19.05 5.78 -0.80
C LEU A 29 17.62 5.54 -0.30
N ILE A 30 17.36 5.89 0.96
CA ILE A 30 16.05 5.87 1.58
C ILE A 30 15.40 7.21 1.30
N HIS A 31 14.42 7.23 0.40
CA HIS A 31 13.74 8.49 0.04
C HIS A 31 12.74 8.97 1.10
N THR A 32 12.15 8.04 1.86
CA THR A 32 11.20 8.35 2.92
C THR A 32 11.56 7.54 4.15
N TYR A 33 11.83 8.21 5.26
CA TYR A 33 12.11 7.56 6.54
C TYR A 33 10.81 7.25 7.27
N ILE A 34 10.55 5.95 7.45
CA ILE A 34 9.46 5.42 8.29
C ILE A 34 10.10 4.83 9.53
N LYS A 35 9.79 5.39 10.70
CA LYS A 35 10.44 5.04 11.97
C LYS A 35 10.31 3.54 12.27
N GLU A 36 9.10 3.01 12.18
CA GLU A 36 8.77 1.60 12.46
C GLU A 36 9.52 0.63 11.53
N LYS A 37 9.89 1.09 10.33
CA LYS A 37 10.61 0.29 9.33
C LYS A 37 12.13 0.33 9.53
N TYR A 38 12.69 1.46 9.96
CA TYR A 38 14.13 1.71 9.84
C TYR A 38 14.87 1.95 11.18
N GLU A 39 14.16 2.22 12.28
CA GLU A 39 14.78 2.58 13.58
C GLU A 39 15.77 1.51 14.10
N GLY A 40 15.55 0.23 13.76
CA GLY A 40 16.44 -0.89 14.12
C GLY A 40 17.36 -1.41 13.00
N LEU A 41 17.24 -0.91 11.76
CA LEU A 41 17.98 -1.41 10.60
C LEU A 41 19.15 -0.51 10.20
N ILE A 42 19.13 0.77 10.58
CA ILE A 42 20.14 1.72 10.14
C ILE A 42 21.29 1.73 11.12
N THR A 43 22.46 1.29 10.65
CA THR A 43 23.73 1.47 11.37
C THR A 43 24.30 2.83 11.01
N PHE A 44 24.24 3.78 11.94
CA PHE A 44 24.87 5.09 11.76
C PHE A 44 26.39 4.92 11.90
N GLY A 45 27.11 5.07 10.79
CA GLY A 45 28.57 4.96 10.75
C GLY A 45 29.28 6.00 11.63
N ASP A 46 30.56 5.74 11.93
CA ASP A 46 31.40 6.57 12.78
C ASP A 46 31.59 8.00 12.27
N LYS A 47 31.87 8.91 13.21
CA LYS A 47 32.04 10.35 12.97
C LYS A 47 33.10 10.61 11.88
N SER A 48 32.75 11.36 10.85
CA SER A 48 33.71 11.79 9.83
C SER A 48 34.71 12.80 10.40
N ARG A 49 35.94 12.82 9.85
CA ARG A 49 37.11 13.60 10.32
C ARG A 49 36.86 15.12 10.44
N VAL A 50 35.85 15.66 9.78
CA VAL A 50 35.54 17.10 9.71
C VAL A 50 34.18 17.47 10.31
N GLY A 51 33.34 16.51 10.69
CA GLY A 51 31.99 16.73 11.18
C GLY A 51 31.87 16.60 12.70
N ARG A 52 31.44 17.67 13.40
CA ARG A 52 31.18 17.62 14.86
C ARG A 52 29.87 16.91 15.23
N GLY A 53 28.96 16.72 14.27
CA GLY A 53 27.69 16.00 14.42
C GLY A 53 27.58 14.86 13.42
N GLY A 54 27.50 13.62 13.90
CA GLY A 54 27.34 12.43 13.05
C GLY A 54 25.93 12.32 12.44
N MET A 55 25.75 11.35 11.53
CA MET A 55 24.44 11.08 10.90
C MET A 55 23.33 10.83 11.92
N THR A 56 23.66 10.23 13.07
CA THR A 56 22.73 10.05 14.18
C THR A 56 22.13 11.35 14.69
N ALA A 57 22.92 12.43 14.76
CA ALA A 57 22.43 13.73 15.23
C ALA A 57 21.50 14.38 14.19
N LYS A 58 21.85 14.28 12.90
CA LYS A 58 21.03 14.78 11.78
C LYS A 58 19.67 14.06 11.72
N VAL A 59 19.67 12.74 11.87
CA VAL A 59 18.43 11.95 11.90
C VAL A 59 17.60 12.21 13.15
N LYS A 60 18.20 12.31 14.33
CA LYS A 60 17.47 12.67 15.56
C LYS A 60 16.78 14.04 15.45
N ALA A 61 17.49 15.03 14.89
CA ALA A 61 16.91 16.35 14.63
C ALA A 61 15.75 16.26 13.63
N ALA A 62 15.93 15.52 12.53
CA ALA A 62 14.89 15.34 11.52
C ALA A 62 13.63 14.66 12.08
N VAL A 63 13.79 13.60 12.88
CA VAL A 63 12.67 12.90 13.53
C VAL A 63 11.94 13.81 14.51
N TYR A 64 12.68 14.56 15.33
CA TYR A 64 12.10 15.50 16.28
C TYR A 64 11.32 16.63 15.58
N SER A 65 11.87 17.20 14.51
CA SER A 65 11.21 18.23 13.71
C SER A 65 9.97 17.70 12.97
N ALA A 66 10.04 16.50 12.39
CA ALA A 66 8.91 15.85 11.72
C ALA A 66 7.74 15.56 12.67
N GLN A 67 8.03 15.29 13.94
CA GLN A 67 7.01 15.16 14.98
C GLN A 67 6.37 16.50 15.37
N ALA A 68 7.04 17.63 15.15
CA ALA A 68 6.56 18.96 15.54
C ALA A 68 5.68 19.66 14.47
N THR A 69 5.17 18.92 13.46
CA THR A 69 4.27 19.32 12.33
C THR A 69 4.96 19.75 11.03
N THR A 70 6.27 19.96 11.01
CA THR A 70 6.99 20.41 9.82
C THR A 70 7.67 19.24 9.12
N GLY A 71 7.44 19.05 7.81
CA GLY A 71 8.19 18.08 7.03
C GLY A 71 9.68 18.38 7.07
N PHE A 72 10.54 17.35 7.08
CA PHE A 72 11.99 17.56 7.14
C PHE A 72 12.69 16.77 6.05
N VAL A 73 13.56 17.40 5.26
CA VAL A 73 14.32 16.75 4.20
C VAL A 73 15.82 16.87 4.46
N ILE A 74 16.55 15.75 4.42
CA ILE A 74 18.01 15.73 4.34
C ILE A 74 18.39 15.53 2.88
N THR A 75 19.16 16.44 2.28
CA THR A 75 19.66 16.29 0.92
C THR A 75 21.07 16.87 0.75
N SER A 76 21.75 16.54 -0.34
CA SER A 76 23.08 17.07 -0.65
C SER A 76 23.03 18.57 -0.92
N GLY A 77 23.93 19.32 -0.28
CA GLY A 77 24.19 20.74 -0.54
C GLY A 77 25.18 20.98 -1.68
N CYS A 78 25.80 19.92 -2.22
CA CYS A 78 26.76 20.02 -3.33
C CYS A 78 26.08 19.91 -4.70
N ALA A 79 24.85 19.37 -4.76
CA ALA A 79 24.11 19.22 -6.00
C ALA A 79 23.26 20.48 -6.28
N PRO A 80 23.34 21.05 -7.50
CA PRO A 80 22.55 22.22 -7.87
C PRO A 80 21.06 21.89 -7.87
N ASP A 81 20.25 22.91 -7.59
CA ASP A 81 18.79 22.90 -7.66
C ASP A 81 18.07 21.94 -6.71
N ASN A 82 18.78 21.22 -5.82
CA ASN A 82 18.14 20.30 -4.88
C ASN A 82 17.06 20.96 -4.02
N ILE A 83 17.25 22.23 -3.63
CA ILE A 83 16.23 23.00 -2.89
C ILE A 83 14.95 23.12 -3.74
N ILE A 84 15.08 23.47 -5.02
CA ILE A 84 13.97 23.66 -5.95
C ILE A 84 13.27 22.32 -6.21
N LYS A 85 14.05 21.27 -6.47
CA LYS A 85 13.52 19.91 -6.71
C LYS A 85 12.73 19.39 -5.51
N VAL A 86 13.26 19.58 -4.30
CA VAL A 86 12.56 19.23 -3.05
C VAL A 86 11.27 20.04 -2.90
N GLN A 87 11.30 21.34 -3.18
CA GLN A 87 10.11 22.21 -3.14
C GLN A 87 9.04 21.78 -4.16
N ASN A 88 9.46 21.25 -5.32
CA ASN A 88 8.57 20.72 -6.36
C ASN A 88 8.05 19.31 -6.04
N GLY A 89 8.42 18.71 -4.89
CA GLY A 89 8.00 17.37 -4.51
C GLY A 89 8.74 16.23 -5.21
N GLU A 90 9.87 16.50 -5.86
CA GLU A 90 10.71 15.46 -6.42
C GLU A 90 11.36 14.62 -5.30
N ARG A 91 11.60 13.34 -5.58
CA ARG A 91 12.19 12.41 -4.59
C ARG A 91 13.70 12.62 -4.46
N ILE A 92 14.09 13.72 -3.84
CA ILE A 92 15.47 14.11 -3.61
C ILE A 92 15.82 13.99 -2.13
N GLY A 93 16.89 13.25 -1.84
CA GLY A 93 17.33 12.95 -0.48
C GLY A 93 16.32 12.13 0.31
N THR A 94 16.25 12.37 1.62
CA THR A 94 15.39 11.62 2.56
C THR A 94 14.41 12.54 3.25
N LEU A 95 13.12 12.28 3.05
CA LEU A 95 12.01 12.94 3.71
C LEU A 95 11.64 12.24 5.03
N PHE A 96 11.42 13.04 6.07
CA PHE A 96 10.93 12.64 7.37
C PHE A 96 9.59 13.36 7.59
N HIS A 97 8.55 12.58 7.86
CA HIS A 97 7.21 13.10 8.13
C HIS A 97 6.49 12.18 9.11
N ARG A 98 5.64 12.74 9.97
CA ARG A 98 4.85 11.98 10.95
C ARG A 98 3.94 10.93 10.31
N ASP A 99 3.36 11.28 9.17
CA ASP A 99 2.39 10.45 8.45
C ASP A 99 3.05 9.62 7.34
N ALA A 100 4.38 9.56 7.30
CA ALA A 100 5.12 8.85 6.25
C ALA A 100 4.75 7.36 6.15
N ASN A 101 4.29 6.76 7.25
CA ASN A 101 3.79 5.38 7.29
C ASN A 101 2.42 5.20 6.60
N THR A 102 1.66 6.27 6.38
CA THR A 102 0.36 6.25 5.70
C THR A 102 0.48 6.49 4.19
N TRP A 103 1.62 7.00 3.74
CA TRP A 103 1.81 7.36 2.34
C TRP A 103 2.15 6.13 1.50
N GLY A 104 1.38 5.92 0.43
CA GLY A 104 1.68 4.92 -0.58
C GLY A 104 2.89 5.30 -1.45
N PRO A 105 3.49 4.34 -2.17
CA PRO A 105 4.54 4.64 -3.14
C PRO A 105 4.03 5.60 -4.22
N SER A 106 4.66 6.77 -4.37
CA SER A 106 4.24 7.81 -5.32
C SER A 106 4.81 7.62 -6.73
N GLY A 107 4.52 6.50 -7.41
CA GLY A 107 4.95 6.26 -8.79
C GLY A 107 4.41 4.93 -9.33
N ALA A 108 4.63 4.64 -10.61
CA ALA A 108 4.26 3.35 -11.19
C ALA A 108 4.93 2.22 -10.40
N VAL A 109 4.15 1.51 -9.58
CA VAL A 109 4.61 0.32 -8.88
C VAL A 109 4.90 -0.72 -9.96
N GLY A 110 6.12 -1.23 -10.00
CA GLY A 110 6.46 -2.27 -10.97
C GLY A 110 5.59 -3.50 -10.73
N ALA A 111 5.21 -4.22 -11.78
CA ALA A 111 4.42 -5.45 -11.65
C ALA A 111 5.05 -6.46 -10.67
N ARG A 112 6.39 -6.50 -10.61
CA ARG A 112 7.14 -7.30 -9.63
C ARG A 112 6.89 -6.84 -8.20
N ASP A 113 6.89 -5.54 -7.94
CA ASP A 113 6.70 -4.99 -6.60
C ASP A 113 5.26 -5.22 -6.13
N MET A 114 4.27 -5.06 -7.02
CA MET A 114 2.88 -5.45 -6.76
C MET A 114 2.75 -6.93 -6.41
N ALA A 115 3.39 -7.81 -7.18
CA ALA A 115 3.34 -9.25 -6.95
C ALA A 115 4.03 -9.65 -5.63
N VAL A 116 5.14 -9.00 -5.27
CA VAL A 116 5.83 -9.22 -3.98
C VAL A 116 4.93 -8.77 -2.83
N ALA A 117 4.37 -7.56 -2.91
CA ALA A 117 3.46 -7.03 -1.90
C ALA A 117 2.23 -7.93 -1.72
N ALA A 118 1.60 -8.37 -2.81
CA ALA A 118 0.47 -9.30 -2.74
C ALA A 118 0.86 -10.63 -2.08
N ARG A 119 2.05 -11.17 -2.39
CA ARG A 119 2.54 -12.40 -1.77
C ARG A 119 2.78 -12.26 -0.26
N GLU A 120 3.29 -11.12 0.18
CA GLU A 120 3.48 -10.83 1.60
C GLU A 120 2.13 -10.67 2.32
N SER A 121 1.21 -9.91 1.75
CA SER A 121 -0.14 -9.70 2.29
C SER A 121 -0.94 -11.00 2.37
N SER A 122 -0.86 -11.88 1.37
CA SER A 122 -1.58 -13.15 1.36
C SER A 122 -1.27 -14.01 2.58
N ARG A 123 -0.02 -13.99 3.08
CA ARG A 123 0.35 -14.73 4.29
C ARG A 123 -0.35 -14.16 5.52
N LEU A 124 -0.40 -12.84 5.63
CA LEU A 124 -1.07 -12.16 6.74
C LEU A 124 -2.59 -12.39 6.69
N GLU A 125 -3.19 -12.30 5.51
CA GLU A 125 -4.64 -12.52 5.32
C GLU A 125 -5.08 -13.95 5.61
N SER A 126 -4.24 -14.94 5.25
CA SER A 126 -4.51 -16.35 5.56
C SER A 126 -4.57 -16.62 7.08
N LEU A 127 -3.89 -15.80 7.88
CA LEU A 127 -3.86 -15.88 9.35
C LEU A 127 -4.97 -15.07 10.03
N MET A 128 -5.70 -14.24 9.28
CA MET A 128 -6.78 -13.46 9.85
C MET A 128 -7.89 -14.36 10.39
N SER A 129 -8.59 -13.89 11.42
CA SER A 129 -9.79 -14.59 11.90
C SER A 129 -10.94 -14.42 10.89
N PRO A 130 -11.87 -15.38 10.85
CA PRO A 130 -13.11 -15.26 10.07
C PRO A 130 -13.84 -13.94 10.32
N GLY A 131 -13.99 -13.56 11.60
CA GLY A 131 -14.66 -12.33 11.99
C GLY A 131 -13.97 -11.06 11.50
N ALA A 132 -12.63 -11.04 11.44
CA ALA A 132 -11.89 -9.91 10.90
C ALA A 132 -12.10 -9.76 9.39
N ARG A 133 -12.09 -10.86 8.62
CA ARG A 133 -12.41 -10.84 7.18
C ARG A 133 -13.85 -10.39 6.93
N SER A 134 -14.82 -10.94 7.68
CA SER A 134 -16.22 -10.52 7.57
C SER A 134 -16.39 -9.04 7.90
N LYS A 135 -15.70 -8.52 8.92
CA LYS A 135 -15.72 -7.08 9.24
C LYS A 135 -15.23 -6.23 8.06
N ILE A 136 -14.09 -6.59 7.44
CA ILE A 136 -13.57 -5.87 6.27
C ILE A 136 -14.61 -5.82 5.16
N LEU A 137 -15.28 -6.94 4.86
CA LEU A 137 -16.33 -7.00 3.83
C LEU A 137 -17.51 -6.07 4.16
N LEU A 138 -17.93 -6.03 5.43
CA LEU A 138 -19.00 -5.12 5.88
C LEU A 138 -18.58 -3.64 5.79
N ASP A 139 -17.33 -3.34 6.13
CA ASP A 139 -16.76 -2.00 6.00
C ASP A 139 -16.70 -1.58 4.51
N ILE A 140 -16.28 -2.47 3.60
CA ILE A 140 -16.29 -2.25 2.15
C ILE A 140 -17.71 -1.98 1.65
N ALA A 141 -18.69 -2.80 2.04
CA ALA A 141 -20.09 -2.61 1.64
C ALA A 141 -20.62 -1.24 2.07
N SER A 142 -20.29 -0.81 3.28
CA SER A 142 -20.70 0.49 3.83
C SER A 142 -19.99 1.64 3.12
N ALA A 143 -18.70 1.48 2.80
CA ALA A 143 -17.91 2.48 2.08
C ALA A 143 -18.40 2.67 0.64
N LEU A 144 -18.81 1.59 -0.05
CA LEU A 144 -19.37 1.67 -1.40
C LEU A 144 -20.64 2.52 -1.43
N GLU A 145 -21.56 2.31 -0.49
CA GLU A 145 -22.81 3.08 -0.40
C GLU A 145 -22.55 4.52 0.02
N ALA A 146 -21.65 4.75 1.00
CA ALA A 146 -21.29 6.09 1.45
C ALA A 146 -20.63 6.94 0.35
N ASN A 147 -19.99 6.31 -0.64
CA ASN A 147 -19.30 6.97 -1.74
C ASN A 147 -20.01 6.81 -3.09
N GLU A 148 -21.28 6.37 -3.11
CA GLU A 148 -22.01 6.07 -4.34
C GLU A 148 -22.02 7.23 -5.35
N GLN A 149 -22.19 8.45 -4.86
CA GLN A 149 -22.18 9.66 -5.70
C GLN A 149 -20.82 9.88 -6.36
N ASN A 150 -19.72 9.80 -5.60
CA ASN A 150 -18.37 9.99 -6.13
C ASN A 150 -18.03 8.92 -7.17
N ILE A 151 -18.34 7.64 -6.87
CA ILE A 151 -18.11 6.52 -7.79
C ILE A 151 -18.89 6.72 -9.10
N THR A 152 -20.14 7.18 -9.00
CA THR A 152 -20.98 7.42 -10.19
C THR A 152 -20.39 8.52 -11.07
N VAL A 153 -19.95 9.64 -10.47
CA VAL A 153 -19.32 10.76 -11.19
C VAL A 153 -18.06 10.29 -11.91
N ASP A 154 -17.19 9.54 -11.25
CA ASP A 154 -15.95 9.05 -11.85
C ASP A 154 -16.22 8.09 -13.03
N ILE A 155 -17.20 7.19 -12.88
CA ILE A 155 -17.57 6.24 -13.94
C ILE A 155 -18.25 6.93 -15.12
N GLU A 156 -19.05 7.97 -14.88
CA GLU A 156 -19.62 8.79 -15.95
C GLU A 156 -18.53 9.51 -16.75
N ALA A 157 -17.49 10.01 -16.08
CA ALA A 157 -16.32 10.60 -16.74
C ALA A 157 -15.57 9.57 -17.60
N ASP A 158 -15.36 8.36 -17.09
CA ASP A 158 -14.73 7.26 -17.84
C ASP A 158 -15.56 6.84 -19.06
N VAL A 159 -16.89 6.77 -18.91
CA VAL A 159 -17.82 6.47 -20.01
C VAL A 159 -17.76 7.55 -21.08
N ALA A 160 -17.74 8.83 -20.70
CA ALA A 160 -17.63 9.94 -21.64
C ALA A 160 -16.29 9.94 -22.38
N ALA A 161 -15.18 9.70 -21.66
CA ALA A 161 -13.86 9.55 -22.27
C ALA A 161 -13.81 8.38 -23.26
N ALA A 162 -14.41 7.24 -22.90
CA ALA A 162 -14.47 6.07 -23.78
C ALA A 162 -15.31 6.32 -25.04
N GLN A 163 -16.42 7.06 -24.92
CA GLN A 163 -17.22 7.48 -26.07
C GLN A 163 -16.42 8.40 -27.02
N GLN A 164 -15.69 9.37 -26.47
CA GLN A 164 -14.86 10.30 -27.25
C GLN A 164 -13.69 9.59 -27.94
N ALA A 165 -13.11 8.59 -27.28
CA ALA A 165 -12.05 7.76 -27.86
C ALA A 165 -12.56 6.76 -28.92
N GLY A 166 -13.87 6.67 -29.15
CA GLY A 166 -14.46 5.83 -30.19
C GLY A 166 -14.52 4.34 -29.86
N TYR A 167 -14.54 3.98 -28.57
CA TYR A 167 -14.71 2.58 -28.17
C TYR A 167 -16.07 2.01 -28.59
N GLU A 168 -16.12 0.70 -28.79
CA GLU A 168 -17.34 -0.03 -29.15
C GLU A 168 -18.45 0.17 -28.10
N LYS A 169 -19.70 0.29 -28.58
CA LYS A 169 -20.87 0.47 -27.69
C LYS A 169 -21.02 -0.66 -26.67
N SER A 170 -20.56 -1.86 -26.99
CA SER A 170 -20.58 -3.03 -26.11
C SER A 170 -19.55 -2.96 -24.98
N LEU A 171 -18.43 -2.25 -25.16
CA LEU A 171 -17.44 -2.00 -24.10
C LEU A 171 -17.95 -0.91 -23.17
N ILE A 172 -18.47 0.18 -23.73
CA ILE A 172 -19.02 1.30 -22.98
C ILE A 172 -20.20 0.85 -22.10
N SER A 173 -21.07 -0.03 -22.62
CA SER A 173 -22.20 -0.54 -21.85
C SER A 173 -21.80 -1.47 -20.69
N ARG A 174 -20.63 -2.12 -20.77
CA ARG A 174 -20.06 -2.92 -19.67
C ARG A 174 -19.41 -2.03 -18.61
N LEU A 175 -18.84 -0.90 -19.02
CA LEU A 175 -18.19 0.08 -18.14
C LEU A 175 -19.20 0.84 -17.28
N ALA A 176 -20.35 1.20 -17.84
CA ALA A 176 -21.37 1.95 -17.14
C ALA A 176 -22.01 1.17 -15.98
N LEU A 177 -22.10 1.79 -14.80
CA LEU A 177 -22.90 1.27 -13.69
C LEU A 177 -24.34 1.77 -13.79
N LYS A 178 -25.30 0.84 -13.73
CA LYS A 178 -26.73 1.17 -13.70
C LYS A 178 -27.14 1.67 -12.30
N PRO A 179 -28.21 2.47 -12.18
CA PRO A 179 -28.80 2.83 -10.90
C PRO A 179 -29.07 1.60 -10.03
N GLY A 180 -28.73 1.67 -8.74
CA GLY A 180 -28.91 0.58 -7.78
C GLY A 180 -27.87 -0.55 -7.88
N LYS A 181 -26.96 -0.52 -8.86
CA LYS A 181 -25.90 -1.54 -8.99
C LYS A 181 -24.93 -1.51 -7.80
N ILE A 182 -24.61 -0.33 -7.27
CA ILE A 182 -23.75 -0.16 -6.08
C ILE A 182 -24.41 -0.78 -4.84
N SER A 183 -25.69 -0.46 -4.57
CA SER A 183 -26.44 -1.11 -3.49
C SER A 183 -26.55 -2.62 -3.66
N SER A 184 -26.76 -3.11 -4.89
CA SER A 184 -26.74 -4.55 -5.18
C SER A 184 -25.39 -5.18 -4.87
N LEU A 185 -24.27 -4.53 -5.22
CA LEU A 185 -22.93 -5.02 -4.89
C LEU A 185 -22.71 -5.05 -3.38
N ALA A 186 -23.03 -3.97 -2.67
CA ALA A 186 -22.92 -3.89 -1.21
C ALA A 186 -23.72 -5.02 -0.53
N ASN A 187 -24.94 -5.29 -0.99
CA ASN A 187 -25.75 -6.40 -0.48
C ASN A 187 -25.12 -7.77 -0.77
N SER A 188 -24.60 -8.00 -1.98
CA SER A 188 -23.87 -9.25 -2.28
C SER A 188 -22.65 -9.44 -1.38
N ILE A 189 -21.92 -8.37 -1.05
CA ILE A 189 -20.78 -8.41 -0.13
C ILE A 189 -21.23 -8.75 1.30
N ARG A 190 -22.35 -8.18 1.76
CA ARG A 190 -22.93 -8.54 3.08
C ARG A 190 -23.35 -10.01 3.14
N VAL A 191 -23.93 -10.53 2.07
CA VAL A 191 -24.27 -11.96 1.98
C VAL A 191 -23.00 -12.80 2.05
N LEU A 192 -21.96 -12.44 1.29
CA LEU A 192 -20.67 -13.13 1.30
C LEU A 192 -20.00 -13.12 2.69
N ALA A 193 -20.07 -11.99 3.40
CA ALA A 193 -19.53 -11.83 4.75
C ALA A 193 -20.16 -12.78 5.78
N ASN A 194 -21.41 -13.20 5.53
CA ASN A 194 -22.19 -14.10 6.37
C ASN A 194 -22.16 -15.57 5.92
N MET A 195 -21.49 -15.88 4.80
CA MET A 195 -21.32 -17.27 4.36
C MET A 195 -20.40 -18.06 5.30
N GLU A 196 -20.49 -19.39 5.25
CA GLU A 196 -19.61 -20.30 5.98
C GLU A 196 -18.12 -20.06 5.64
N GLU A 197 -17.24 -20.36 6.58
CA GLU A 197 -15.81 -20.06 6.52
C GLU A 197 -15.04 -20.94 5.54
N PRO A 198 -14.67 -20.49 4.33
CA PRO A 198 -14.14 -21.39 3.30
C PRO A 198 -12.74 -21.97 3.65
N ILE A 199 -12.03 -21.42 4.63
CA ILE A 199 -10.65 -21.80 4.98
C ILE A 199 -10.63 -22.67 6.25
N GLY A 200 -9.85 -23.76 6.22
CA GLY A 200 -9.60 -24.60 7.40
C GLY A 200 -10.60 -25.73 7.62
N HIS A 201 -11.59 -25.91 6.73
CA HIS A 201 -12.53 -27.03 6.80
C HIS A 201 -11.84 -28.36 6.53
N VAL A 202 -12.10 -29.36 7.38
CA VAL A 202 -11.65 -30.74 7.15
C VAL A 202 -12.53 -31.38 6.07
N LEU A 203 -11.92 -31.66 4.92
CA LEU A 203 -12.56 -32.31 3.77
C LEU A 203 -12.50 -33.84 3.86
N ASN A 204 -11.44 -34.37 4.47
CA ASN A 204 -11.30 -35.80 4.70
C ASN A 204 -10.44 -36.04 5.95
N ARG A 205 -10.74 -37.10 6.70
CA ARG A 205 -10.02 -37.52 7.90
C ARG A 205 -9.91 -39.04 7.91
N THR A 206 -8.69 -39.56 7.97
CA THR A 206 -8.45 -41.00 7.92
C THR A 206 -7.33 -41.37 8.87
N GLU A 207 -7.52 -42.42 9.66
CA GLU A 207 -6.46 -43.02 10.46
C GLU A 207 -5.66 -43.99 9.56
N ILE A 208 -4.35 -43.75 9.42
CA ILE A 208 -3.47 -44.52 8.52
C ILE A 208 -2.70 -45.60 9.29
N ALA A 209 -2.45 -45.35 10.57
CA ALA A 209 -1.85 -46.29 11.51
C ALA A 209 -2.34 -45.92 12.92
N SER A 210 -2.18 -46.82 13.89
CA SER A 210 -2.61 -46.59 15.27
C SER A 210 -2.10 -45.24 15.81
N GLY A 211 -3.02 -44.30 16.04
CA GLY A 211 -2.70 -42.95 16.54
C GLY A 211 -2.22 -41.95 15.48
N SER A 212 -2.12 -42.33 14.21
CA SER A 212 -1.72 -41.46 13.10
C SER A 212 -2.92 -41.09 12.23
N VAL A 213 -3.38 -39.85 12.37
CA VAL A 213 -4.52 -39.31 11.61
C VAL A 213 -4.04 -38.37 10.52
N LEU A 214 -4.45 -38.62 9.29
CA LEU A 214 -4.31 -37.70 8.16
C LEU A 214 -5.58 -36.88 7.98
N GLU A 215 -5.42 -35.56 7.90
CA GLU A 215 -6.50 -34.63 7.62
C GLU A 215 -6.20 -33.87 6.33
N LYS A 216 -7.16 -33.85 5.40
CA LYS A 216 -7.18 -32.94 4.26
C LYS A 216 -8.00 -31.72 4.65
N LYS A 217 -7.40 -30.54 4.65
CA LYS A 217 -8.07 -29.27 4.98
C LYS A 217 -8.13 -28.32 3.79
N SER A 218 -9.15 -27.47 3.73
CA SER A 218 -9.19 -26.34 2.80
C SER A 218 -8.17 -25.27 3.21
N SER A 219 -7.58 -24.60 2.23
CA SER A 219 -6.59 -23.53 2.44
C SER A 219 -6.73 -22.48 1.34
N SER A 220 -6.29 -21.26 1.60
CA SER A 220 -6.21 -20.19 0.61
C SER A 220 -5.21 -20.54 -0.50
N LEU A 221 -5.52 -20.19 -1.75
CA LEU A 221 -4.60 -20.44 -2.89
C LEU A 221 -3.35 -19.54 -2.86
N GLY A 222 -3.38 -18.44 -2.11
CA GLY A 222 -2.29 -17.47 -2.01
C GLY A 222 -2.63 -16.17 -2.71
N VAL A 223 -2.01 -15.92 -3.86
CA VAL A 223 -2.16 -14.68 -4.64
C VAL A 223 -2.97 -14.93 -5.91
N LEU A 224 -3.87 -14.00 -6.23
CA LEU A 224 -4.64 -13.98 -7.48
C LEU A 224 -4.20 -12.81 -8.37
N LEU A 225 -3.79 -13.09 -9.60
CA LEU A 225 -3.67 -12.06 -10.63
C LEU A 225 -5.00 -11.95 -11.36
N VAL A 226 -5.58 -10.75 -11.41
CA VAL A 226 -6.90 -10.54 -12.00
C VAL A 226 -6.79 -9.58 -13.17
N ILE A 227 -7.14 -10.08 -14.35
CA ILE A 227 -7.20 -9.27 -15.57
C ILE A 227 -8.65 -9.24 -16.03
N PHE A 228 -9.26 -8.06 -16.04
CA PHE A 228 -10.63 -7.86 -16.51
C PHE A 228 -10.68 -6.62 -17.41
N GLU A 229 -11.71 -6.57 -18.26
CA GLU A 229 -11.88 -5.52 -19.25
C GLU A 229 -13.26 -4.85 -19.08
N SER A 230 -13.25 -3.52 -18.93
CA SER A 230 -14.44 -2.66 -18.94
C SER A 230 -15.56 -3.14 -18.00
N ARG A 231 -15.22 -3.68 -16.83
CA ARG A 231 -16.19 -4.17 -15.82
C ARG A 231 -15.81 -3.71 -14.42
N PRO A 232 -16.15 -2.47 -14.03
CA PRO A 232 -15.81 -1.97 -12.70
C PRO A 232 -16.48 -2.77 -11.57
N ASP A 233 -17.63 -3.40 -11.85
CA ASP A 233 -18.30 -4.28 -10.87
C ASP A 233 -17.53 -5.57 -10.59
N ALA A 234 -16.76 -6.08 -11.56
CA ALA A 234 -15.95 -7.28 -11.40
C ALA A 234 -14.83 -7.08 -10.36
N LEU A 235 -14.22 -5.89 -10.33
CA LEU A 235 -13.18 -5.55 -9.34
C LEU A 235 -13.68 -5.76 -7.91
N VAL A 236 -14.86 -5.20 -7.61
CA VAL A 236 -15.47 -5.27 -6.28
C VAL A 236 -15.79 -6.71 -5.90
N GLN A 237 -16.35 -7.48 -6.83
CA GLN A 237 -16.71 -8.88 -6.57
C GLN A 237 -15.48 -9.75 -6.31
N ILE A 238 -14.44 -9.58 -7.13
CA ILE A 238 -13.22 -10.37 -7.05
C ILE A 238 -12.43 -10.02 -5.79
N ALA A 239 -12.30 -8.73 -5.47
CA ALA A 239 -11.68 -8.29 -4.22
C ALA A 239 -12.42 -8.87 -3.00
N SER A 240 -13.76 -8.84 -3.02
CA SER A 240 -14.57 -9.39 -1.93
C SER A 240 -14.38 -10.90 -1.76
N LEU A 241 -14.32 -11.65 -2.86
CA LEU A 241 -14.06 -13.10 -2.83
C LEU A 241 -12.63 -13.42 -2.37
N ALA A 242 -11.65 -12.64 -2.82
CA ALA A 242 -10.24 -12.79 -2.44
C ALA A 242 -10.09 -12.59 -0.93
N ILE A 243 -10.64 -11.49 -0.39
CA ILE A 243 -10.65 -11.21 1.06
C ILE A 243 -11.35 -12.34 1.81
N ARG A 244 -12.56 -12.76 1.39
CA ARG A 244 -13.31 -13.84 2.06
C ARG A 244 -12.51 -15.14 2.13
N SER A 245 -11.72 -15.42 1.11
CA SER A 245 -10.92 -16.64 0.93
C SER A 245 -9.48 -16.52 1.45
N GLY A 246 -9.13 -15.39 2.10
CA GLY A 246 -7.79 -15.17 2.66
C GLY A 246 -6.70 -15.06 1.58
N MET A 247 -7.04 -14.47 0.45
CA MET A 247 -6.18 -14.31 -0.72
C MET A 247 -5.91 -12.84 -1.00
N ALA A 248 -4.65 -12.50 -1.25
CA ALA A 248 -4.31 -11.19 -1.81
C ALA A 248 -4.49 -11.21 -3.33
N TYR A 249 -4.72 -10.04 -3.92
CA TYR A 249 -4.88 -9.90 -5.37
C TYR A 249 -4.02 -8.78 -5.94
N CYS A 250 -3.67 -8.88 -7.22
CA CYS A 250 -2.99 -7.84 -8.00
C CYS A 250 -3.57 -7.69 -9.40
#